data_AF-A0A3R7V1I9-F1
#
_entry.id   AF-A0A3R7V1I9-F1
#
_cell.length_a   1.000
_cell.length_b   1.000
_cell.length_c   1.000
_cell.angle_alpha   90.00
_cell.angle_beta   90.00
_cell.angle_gamma   90.00
#
_symmetry.space_group_name_H-M   'P 1'
#
loop_
_entity.id
_entity.type
_entity.pdbx_description
1 polymer ?
#
loop_
_entity_poly.entity_id
_entity_poly.type
_entity_poly.pdbx_seq_one_letter_code
_entity_poly.pdbx_strand_id
1 'polypeptide(L)'
;MKNLHYLFILSFLLISCEEEVPPVTYTLTTQVTPEGAGTVTPSSGTYDEGSSVTISATPSENYSFKQWTGTGSGTANPLTFKIISNTTITAEFEFIDADNDGVTDALDKCPDTPAGSTVNAEGCATSELDTDGDGVTDDIDKCSETPDGETVDENGCSDSQKDTDGDGVTDDIDKCSETPDGETVDENGCSDS
;
A
#
# COMPACT_ATOMS: atom_id res chain seq x y z
N MET A 1 -16.19 -42.82 95.14
CA MET A 1 -14.73 -42.87 95.37
C MET A 1 -14.01 -42.76 94.04
N LYS A 2 -12.96 -41.92 94.02
CA LYS A 2 -11.96 -41.67 92.97
C LYS A 2 -12.28 -40.59 91.92
N ASN A 3 -11.81 -39.39 92.27
CA ASN A 3 -11.28 -38.32 91.42
C ASN A 3 -10.44 -38.86 90.25
N LEU A 4 -10.43 -38.20 89.07
CA LEU A 4 -9.18 -37.67 88.51
C LEU A 4 -9.34 -36.79 87.25
N HIS A 5 -8.86 -35.55 87.41
CA HIS A 5 -8.14 -34.67 86.46
C HIS A 5 -8.72 -34.35 85.07
N TYR A 6 -9.22 -33.12 84.99
CA TYR A 6 -9.24 -32.26 83.81
C TYR A 6 -7.80 -32.09 83.27
N LEU A 7 -7.54 -32.49 82.03
CA LEU A 7 -6.40 -32.01 81.26
C LEU A 7 -6.95 -31.02 80.23
N PHE A 8 -6.91 -29.74 80.57
CA PHE A 8 -7.25 -28.63 79.67
C PHE A 8 -6.10 -28.50 78.66
N ILE A 9 -6.19 -29.18 77.51
CA ILE A 9 -5.28 -28.93 76.40
C ILE A 9 -5.72 -27.59 75.80
N LEU A 10 -5.08 -26.52 76.26
CA LEU A 10 -5.16 -25.20 75.63
C LEU A 10 -4.58 -25.38 74.23
N SER A 11 -5.47 -25.59 73.26
CA SER A 11 -5.17 -25.54 71.84
C SER A 11 -4.61 -24.15 71.55
N PHE A 12 -3.28 -24.06 71.55
CA PHE A 12 -2.57 -22.93 70.98
C PHE A 12 -2.61 -23.12 69.47
N LEU A 13 -3.77 -22.78 68.89
CA LEU A 13 -3.90 -22.58 67.45
C LEU A 13 -3.01 -21.37 67.13
N LEU A 14 -1.76 -21.62 66.78
CA LEU A 14 -0.89 -20.64 66.14
C LEU A 14 -1.52 -20.33 64.78
N ILE A 15 -2.48 -19.41 64.75
CA ILE A 15 -2.89 -18.73 63.52
C ILE A 15 -1.70 -17.84 63.16
N SER A 16 -0.75 -18.42 62.43
CA SER A 16 0.21 -17.66 61.64
C SER A 16 -0.61 -16.88 60.63
N CYS A 17 -0.64 -15.55 60.77
CA CYS A 17 -1.15 -14.68 59.73
C CYS A 17 -0.07 -14.66 58.63
N GLU A 18 -0.14 -15.58 57.68
CA GLU A 18 0.65 -15.47 56.45
C GLU A 18 0.10 -14.25 55.69
N GLU A 19 0.92 -13.22 55.51
CA GLU A 19 0.55 -12.09 54.66
C GLU A 19 0.66 -12.55 53.21
N GLU A 20 -0.46 -12.77 52.54
CA GLU A 20 -0.44 -13.05 51.11
C GLU A 20 -0.05 -11.77 50.36
N VAL A 21 1.21 -11.69 49.95
CA VAL A 21 1.70 -10.62 49.08
C VAL A 21 1.01 -10.79 47.72
N PRO A 22 0.21 -9.81 47.24
CA PRO A 22 -0.46 -9.94 45.96
C PRO A 22 0.57 -10.09 44.83
N PRO A 23 0.28 -10.91 43.79
CA PRO A 23 1.19 -11.05 42.67
C PRO A 23 1.39 -9.70 41.98
N VAL A 24 2.65 -9.36 41.67
CA VAL A 24 2.97 -8.17 40.89
C VAL A 24 2.57 -8.43 39.44
N THR A 25 1.71 -7.58 38.91
CA THR A 25 1.24 -7.67 37.52
C THR A 25 1.50 -6.38 36.77
N TYR A 26 1.73 -6.50 35.46
CA TYR A 26 1.85 -5.35 34.56
C TYR A 26 0.88 -5.44 33.39
N THR A 27 0.59 -4.29 32.80
CA THR A 27 -0.32 -4.18 31.65
C THR A 27 0.47 -4.26 30.35
N LEU A 28 -0.01 -5.10 29.43
CA LEU A 28 0.34 -5.05 28.01
C LEU A 28 -0.77 -4.30 27.27
N THR A 29 -0.40 -3.23 26.59
CA THR A 29 -1.28 -2.51 25.66
C THR A 29 -0.83 -2.82 24.23
N THR A 30 -1.71 -3.38 23.41
CA THR A 30 -1.48 -3.59 21.98
C THR A 30 -2.20 -2.52 21.16
N GLN A 31 -1.53 -2.03 20.12
CA GLN A 31 -2.06 -1.06 19.17
C GLN A 31 -1.81 -1.55 17.74
N VAL A 32 -2.58 -1.02 16.80
CA VAL A 32 -2.47 -1.32 15.36
C VAL A 32 -2.41 0.00 14.61
N THR A 33 -1.43 0.13 13.73
CA THR A 33 -1.24 1.31 12.88
C THR A 33 -0.96 0.87 11.44
N PRO A 34 -1.69 1.38 10.44
CA PRO A 34 -2.92 2.19 10.55
C PRO A 34 -4.07 1.45 11.25
N GLU A 35 -5.05 2.19 11.81
CA GLU A 35 -6.25 1.58 12.37
C GLU A 35 -6.99 0.74 11.31
N GLY A 36 -7.38 -0.48 11.66
CA GLY A 36 -8.04 -1.42 10.73
C GLY A 36 -7.11 -2.22 9.82
N ALA A 37 -5.80 -1.91 9.78
CA ALA A 37 -4.83 -2.61 8.94
C ALA A 37 -4.51 -4.06 9.37
N GLY A 38 -4.99 -4.46 10.56
CA GLY A 38 -4.84 -5.82 11.04
C GLY A 38 -5.29 -5.97 12.49
N THR A 39 -4.83 -7.04 13.12
CA THR A 39 -5.11 -7.36 14.52
C THR A 39 -3.86 -7.85 15.25
N VAL A 40 -3.86 -7.74 16.57
CA VAL A 40 -2.83 -8.32 17.46
C VAL A 40 -3.47 -9.33 18.40
N THR A 41 -2.89 -10.53 18.50
CA THR A 41 -3.34 -11.61 19.40
C THR A 41 -2.19 -12.10 20.29
N PRO A 42 -2.36 -12.24 21.61
CA PRO A 42 -3.51 -11.79 22.40
C PRO A 42 -3.67 -10.26 22.39
N SER A 43 -4.89 -9.79 22.61
CA SER A 43 -5.17 -8.37 22.81
C SER A 43 -4.58 -7.85 24.13
N SER A 44 -4.69 -6.54 24.35
CA SER A 44 -4.34 -5.89 25.62
C SER A 44 -4.86 -6.64 26.85
N GLY A 45 -4.07 -6.68 27.91
CA GLY A 45 -4.39 -7.42 29.13
C GLY A 45 -3.36 -7.21 30.23
N THR A 46 -3.57 -7.91 31.34
CA THR A 46 -2.70 -7.87 32.52
C THR A 46 -2.02 -9.22 32.71
N TYR A 47 -0.73 -9.21 33.00
CA TYR A 47 0.11 -10.40 33.07
C TYR A 47 1.01 -10.34 34.31
N ASP A 48 1.35 -11.51 34.85
CA ASP A 48 2.28 -11.63 35.98
C ASP A 48 3.68 -11.15 35.59
N GLU A 49 4.37 -10.50 36.52
CA GLU A 49 5.78 -10.12 36.36
C GLU A 49 6.66 -11.34 36.02
N GLY A 50 7.54 -11.17 35.04
CA GLY A 50 8.46 -12.19 34.55
C GLY A 50 7.83 -13.21 33.60
N SER A 51 6.51 -13.19 33.40
CA SER A 51 5.84 -14.05 32.43
C SER A 51 6.31 -13.77 31.00
N SER A 52 6.42 -14.83 30.19
CA SER A 52 6.71 -14.72 28.76
C SER A 52 5.41 -14.65 27.99
N VAL A 53 5.23 -13.62 27.17
CA VAL A 53 4.07 -13.43 26.29
C VAL A 53 4.54 -13.51 24.84
N THR A 54 3.77 -14.21 24.02
CA THR A 54 3.96 -14.28 22.57
C THR A 54 2.77 -13.60 21.89
N ILE A 55 3.04 -12.56 21.11
CA ILE A 55 2.03 -11.84 20.32
C ILE A 55 2.23 -12.09 18.82
N SER A 56 1.12 -12.16 18.08
CA SER A 56 1.08 -12.29 16.62
C SER A 56 0.30 -11.14 16.01
N ALA A 57 0.82 -10.58 14.93
CA ALA A 57 0.12 -9.65 14.07
C ALA A 57 -0.51 -10.43 12.91
N THR A 58 -1.81 -10.21 12.66
CA THR A 58 -2.50 -10.74 11.48
C THR A 58 -2.96 -9.57 10.63
N PRO A 59 -2.39 -9.37 9.43
CA PRO A 59 -2.81 -8.30 8.53
C PRO A 59 -4.26 -8.47 8.07
N SER A 60 -4.93 -7.34 7.84
CA SER A 60 -6.18 -7.28 7.07
C SER A 60 -5.91 -7.43 5.57
N GLU A 61 -6.96 -7.52 4.76
CA GLU A 61 -6.85 -7.49 3.30
C GLU A 61 -6.09 -6.26 2.81
N ASN A 62 -5.24 -6.44 1.80
CA ASN A 62 -4.39 -5.40 1.18
C ASN A 62 -3.30 -4.79 2.09
N TYR A 63 -3.02 -5.41 3.25
CA TYR A 63 -1.93 -5.01 4.13
C TYR A 63 -0.92 -6.13 4.33
N SER A 64 0.32 -5.74 4.59
CA SER A 64 1.39 -6.62 5.08
C SER A 64 1.90 -6.14 6.44
N PHE A 65 2.34 -7.08 7.28
CA PHE A 65 2.95 -6.74 8.56
C PHE A 65 4.36 -6.20 8.31
N LYS A 66 4.60 -4.96 8.75
CA LYS A 66 5.89 -4.28 8.61
C LYS A 66 6.81 -4.60 9.78
N GLN A 67 6.39 -4.25 11.00
CA GLN A 67 7.20 -4.39 12.21
C GLN A 67 6.40 -4.16 13.50
N TRP A 68 6.99 -4.51 14.63
CA TRP A 68 6.56 -4.08 15.96
C TRP A 68 7.35 -2.84 16.40
N THR A 69 6.66 -1.88 17.03
CA THR A 69 7.27 -0.69 17.66
C THR A 69 6.74 -0.48 19.09
N GLY A 70 7.36 0.44 19.83
CA GLY A 70 7.03 0.74 21.23
C GLY A 70 8.06 0.19 22.22
N THR A 71 7.61 -0.29 23.38
CA THR A 71 8.49 -0.84 24.43
C THR A 71 9.15 -2.16 24.01
N GLY A 72 8.52 -2.89 23.09
CA GLY A 72 9.11 -4.00 22.34
C GLY A 72 9.15 -3.64 20.86
N SER A 73 10.27 -3.91 20.19
CA SER A 73 10.44 -3.66 18.76
C SER A 73 11.08 -4.84 18.06
N GLY A 74 10.82 -4.96 16.76
CA GLY A 74 11.41 -5.98 15.91
C GLY A 74 10.53 -6.38 14.75
N THR A 75 11.10 -7.14 13.82
CA THR A 75 10.43 -7.60 12.59
C THR A 75 9.90 -9.04 12.69
N ALA A 76 10.19 -9.74 13.80
CA ALA A 76 9.71 -11.10 14.01
C ALA A 76 8.21 -11.13 14.29
N ASN A 77 7.47 -11.93 13.54
CA ASN A 77 6.06 -12.22 13.77
C ASN A 77 5.86 -13.74 13.74
N PRO A 78 5.56 -14.40 14.88
CA PRO A 78 5.25 -13.83 16.20
C PRO A 78 6.44 -13.21 16.95
N LEU A 79 6.16 -12.28 17.87
CA LEU A 79 7.12 -11.68 18.79
C LEU A 79 6.94 -12.24 20.20
N THR A 80 8.04 -12.66 20.84
CA THR A 80 8.03 -13.17 22.23
C THR A 80 8.93 -12.34 23.13
N PHE A 81 8.42 -11.94 24.30
CA PHE A 81 9.15 -11.11 25.27
C PHE A 81 8.66 -11.37 26.70
N LYS A 82 9.39 -10.85 27.70
CA LYS A 82 9.01 -10.94 29.12
C LYS A 82 8.33 -9.66 29.60
N ILE A 83 7.28 -9.81 30.39
CA ILE A 83 6.57 -8.71 31.03
C ILE A 83 7.26 -8.35 32.35
N ILE A 84 8.01 -7.24 32.36
CA ILE A 84 8.71 -6.75 33.57
C ILE A 84 8.31 -5.33 33.98
N SER A 85 7.45 -4.70 33.17
CA SER A 85 6.88 -3.38 33.40
C SER A 85 5.65 -3.22 32.50
N ASN A 86 4.89 -2.14 32.72
CA ASN A 86 3.83 -1.77 31.78
C ASN A 86 4.45 -1.55 30.38
N THR A 87 3.89 -2.24 29.39
CA THR A 87 4.45 -2.34 28.04
C THR A 87 3.38 -1.92 27.04
N THR A 88 3.75 -1.04 26.10
CA THR A 88 2.92 -0.73 24.93
C THR A 88 3.64 -1.20 23.68
N ILE A 89 2.98 -2.01 22.86
CA ILE A 89 3.51 -2.50 21.58
C ILE A 89 2.50 -2.17 20.48
N THR A 90 3.00 -1.63 19.38
CA THR A 90 2.22 -1.31 18.18
C THR A 90 2.62 -2.26 17.06
N ALA A 91 1.64 -2.93 16.43
CA ALA A 91 1.82 -3.58 15.14
C ALA A 91 1.70 -2.53 14.04
N GLU A 92 2.78 -2.32 13.30
CA GLU A 92 2.79 -1.48 12.12
C GLU A 92 2.58 -2.35 10.88
N PHE A 93 1.65 -1.91 10.05
CA PHE A 93 1.33 -2.51 8.75
C PHE A 93 1.56 -1.48 7.65
N GLU A 94 1.75 -1.97 6.44
CA GLU A 94 1.84 -1.16 5.23
C GLU A 94 0.94 -1.75 4.14
N PHE A 95 0.48 -0.91 3.23
CA PHE A 95 -0.25 -1.38 2.06
C PHE A 95 0.65 -2.28 1.22
N ILE A 96 0.04 -3.24 0.55
CA ILE A 96 0.72 -4.03 -0.48
C ILE A 96 0.74 -3.18 -1.76
N ASP A 97 1.93 -2.98 -2.28
CA ASP A 97 2.28 -2.22 -3.48
C ASP A 97 3.53 -2.89 -4.07
N ALA A 98 3.33 -3.71 -5.10
CA ALA A 98 4.31 -4.66 -5.61
C ALA A 98 5.43 -3.99 -6.41
N ASP A 99 5.09 -3.01 -7.24
CA ASP A 99 6.05 -2.26 -8.08
C ASP A 99 6.51 -0.95 -7.41
N ASN A 100 5.89 -0.56 -6.30
CA ASN A 100 6.21 0.62 -5.48
C ASN A 100 6.02 1.94 -6.23
N ASP A 101 5.01 2.01 -7.09
CA ASP A 101 4.63 3.21 -7.83
C ASP A 101 3.77 4.20 -7.02
N GLY A 102 3.28 3.77 -5.84
CA GLY A 102 2.44 4.54 -4.93
C GLY A 102 0.94 4.25 -5.04
N VAL A 103 0.53 3.33 -5.91
CA VAL A 103 -0.84 2.79 -6.02
C VAL A 103 -0.84 1.35 -5.51
N THR A 104 -1.78 1.02 -4.63
CA THR A 104 -1.81 -0.32 -4.04
C THR A 104 -2.19 -1.37 -5.07
N ASP A 105 -1.70 -2.61 -4.97
CA ASP A 105 -2.05 -3.74 -5.85
C ASP A 105 -3.56 -3.91 -6.09
N ALA A 106 -4.38 -3.56 -5.10
CA ALA A 106 -5.83 -3.67 -5.18
C ALA A 106 -6.50 -2.63 -6.10
N LEU A 107 -5.81 -1.52 -6.37
CA LEU A 107 -6.27 -0.39 -7.19
C LEU A 107 -5.45 -0.23 -8.48
N ASP A 108 -4.31 -0.90 -8.55
CA ASP A 108 -3.37 -0.80 -9.64
C ASP A 108 -3.79 -1.67 -10.84
N LYS A 109 -3.86 -1.04 -12.01
CA LYS A 109 -4.16 -1.67 -13.29
C LYS A 109 -2.90 -1.99 -14.10
N CYS A 110 -1.75 -1.45 -13.70
CA CYS A 110 -0.45 -1.58 -14.35
C CYS A 110 0.58 -2.13 -13.33
N PRO A 111 0.52 -3.44 -13.00
CA PRO A 111 1.27 -4.04 -11.89
C PRO A 111 2.81 -4.11 -12.06
N ASP A 112 3.33 -3.57 -13.15
CA ASP A 112 4.74 -3.62 -13.52
C ASP A 112 5.25 -2.23 -13.97
N THR A 113 4.67 -1.16 -13.41
CA THR A 113 4.99 0.22 -13.78
C THR A 113 6.48 0.51 -13.56
N PRO A 114 7.18 1.12 -14.53
CA PRO A 114 8.59 1.42 -14.38
C PRO A 114 8.89 2.29 -13.15
N ALA A 115 9.84 1.84 -12.33
CA ALA A 115 10.22 2.54 -11.10
C ALA A 115 10.64 4.01 -11.36
N GLY A 116 10.00 4.93 -10.63
CA GLY A 116 10.25 6.37 -10.73
C GLY A 116 9.41 7.09 -11.79
N SER A 117 8.57 6.38 -12.55
CA SER A 117 7.54 6.99 -13.37
C SER A 117 6.51 7.73 -12.52
N THR A 118 5.90 8.77 -13.09
CA THR A 118 4.69 9.37 -12.54
C THR A 118 3.48 8.61 -13.05
N VAL A 119 2.65 8.11 -12.13
CA VAL A 119 1.49 7.29 -12.46
C VAL A 119 0.18 8.06 -12.28
N ASN A 120 -0.86 7.61 -12.98
CA ASN A 120 -2.21 8.10 -12.79
C ASN A 120 -2.87 7.45 -11.56
N ALA A 121 -4.17 7.70 -11.34
CA ALA A 121 -4.88 7.14 -10.18
C ALA A 121 -5.10 5.61 -10.24
N GLU A 122 -4.78 5.00 -11.37
CA GLU A 122 -4.94 3.57 -11.65
C GLU A 122 -3.58 2.86 -11.71
N GLY A 123 -2.49 3.53 -11.30
CA GLY A 123 -1.14 2.97 -11.29
C GLY A 123 -0.41 3.03 -12.63
N CYS A 124 -1.05 3.49 -13.70
CA CYS A 124 -0.43 3.44 -15.03
C CYS A 124 0.40 4.68 -15.34
N ALA A 125 1.63 4.49 -15.85
CA ALA A 125 2.43 5.55 -16.46
C ALA A 125 1.98 5.82 -17.91
N THR A 126 2.28 7.00 -18.44
CA THR A 126 1.96 7.36 -19.84
C THR A 126 2.62 6.44 -20.88
N SER A 127 3.74 5.80 -20.53
CA SER A 127 4.41 4.80 -21.37
C SER A 127 3.70 3.44 -21.43
N GLU A 128 2.64 3.26 -20.66
CA GLU A 128 1.84 2.04 -20.59
C GLU A 128 0.39 2.27 -21.07
N LEU A 129 0.08 3.52 -21.42
CA LEU A 129 -1.22 3.95 -21.91
C LEU A 129 -1.14 4.22 -23.41
N ASP A 130 -2.23 3.90 -24.10
CA ASP A 130 -2.48 4.16 -25.52
C ASP A 130 -3.97 4.54 -25.59
N THR A 131 -4.23 5.84 -25.47
CA THR A 131 -5.58 6.37 -25.19
C THR A 131 -6.53 6.25 -26.37
N ASP A 132 -6.03 6.44 -27.60
CA ASP A 132 -6.83 6.31 -28.83
C ASP A 132 -6.69 4.94 -29.50
N GLY A 133 -5.75 4.10 -29.05
CA GLY A 133 -5.60 2.72 -29.50
C GLY A 133 -4.96 2.60 -30.87
N ASP A 134 -4.18 3.61 -31.29
CA ASP A 134 -3.51 3.64 -32.58
C ASP A 134 -2.21 2.80 -32.62
N GLY A 135 -1.75 2.34 -31.45
CA GLY A 135 -0.57 1.51 -31.26
C GLY A 135 0.69 2.27 -30.86
N VAL A 136 0.60 3.59 -30.62
CA VAL A 136 1.67 4.43 -30.07
C VAL A 136 1.26 4.89 -28.66
N THR A 137 2.16 4.79 -27.70
CA THR A 137 1.85 5.12 -26.30
C THR A 137 1.73 6.63 -26.08
N ASP A 138 0.94 7.05 -25.11
CA ASP A 138 0.62 8.46 -24.79
C ASP A 138 1.87 9.32 -24.54
N ASP A 139 3.00 8.73 -24.13
CA ASP A 139 4.26 9.45 -23.92
C ASP A 139 5.01 9.78 -25.21
N ILE A 140 4.73 9.06 -26.30
CA ILE A 140 5.32 9.22 -27.63
C ILE A 140 4.33 9.90 -28.59
N ASP A 141 3.04 9.64 -28.41
CA ASP A 141 1.98 10.12 -29.27
C ASP A 141 1.82 11.66 -29.21
N LYS A 142 1.81 12.28 -30.39
CA LYS A 142 1.59 13.72 -30.59
C LYS A 142 0.18 14.03 -31.08
N CYS A 143 -0.59 13.01 -31.45
CA CYS A 143 -1.86 13.05 -32.14
C CYS A 143 -2.93 12.23 -31.39
N SER A 144 -3.31 12.71 -30.21
CA SER A 144 -4.13 12.01 -29.20
C SER A 144 -5.54 11.49 -29.58
N GLU A 145 -5.95 11.62 -30.84
CA GLU A 145 -7.25 11.16 -31.35
C GLU A 145 -7.11 10.70 -32.82
N THR A 146 -6.17 9.81 -33.10
CA THR A 146 -6.02 9.16 -34.41
C THR A 146 -7.26 8.36 -34.76
N PRO A 147 -7.84 8.56 -35.96
CA PRO A 147 -9.02 7.81 -36.38
C PRO A 147 -8.78 6.29 -36.45
N ASP A 148 -9.75 5.52 -35.92
CA ASP A 148 -9.71 4.06 -35.91
C ASP A 148 -9.37 3.45 -37.28
N GLY A 149 -8.29 2.67 -37.32
CA GLY A 149 -7.89 1.87 -38.48
C GLY A 149 -7.01 2.61 -39.48
N GLU A 150 -6.64 3.85 -39.21
CA GLU A 150 -5.57 4.53 -39.94
C GLU A 150 -4.19 4.01 -39.53
N THR A 151 -3.22 4.15 -40.43
CA THR A 151 -1.83 3.83 -40.12
C THR A 151 -1.15 5.08 -39.61
N VAL A 152 -0.43 4.97 -38.49
CA VAL A 152 0.30 6.08 -37.88
C VAL A 152 1.80 5.98 -38.09
N ASP A 153 2.45 7.12 -38.03
CA ASP A 153 3.91 7.21 -37.98
C ASP A 153 4.47 7.00 -36.56
N GLU A 154 5.77 7.22 -36.38
CA GLU A 154 6.46 7.01 -35.09
C GLU A 154 5.99 7.94 -33.96
N ASN A 155 5.20 8.97 -34.28
CA ASN A 155 4.66 9.93 -33.32
C ASN A 155 3.14 9.77 -33.12
N GLY A 156 2.55 8.65 -33.55
CA GLY A 156 1.10 8.42 -33.44
C GLY A 156 0.27 9.23 -34.42
N CYS A 157 0.87 9.89 -35.41
CA CYS A 157 0.12 10.74 -36.33
C CYS A 157 -0.19 10.00 -37.65
N SER A 158 -1.47 10.00 -38.03
CA SER A 158 -1.92 9.57 -39.35
C SER A 158 -1.82 10.69 -40.39
N ASP A 159 -1.84 10.33 -41.68
CA ASP A 159 -1.80 11.31 -42.77
C ASP A 159 -3.05 12.22 -42.79
N SER A 160 -4.18 11.80 -42.19
CA SER A 160 -5.39 12.63 -42.09
C SER A 160 -5.33 13.72 -41.01
N GLN A 161 -4.34 13.65 -40.12
CA GLN A 161 -4.12 14.64 -39.05
C GLN A 161 -2.93 15.57 -39.34
N LYS A 162 -2.10 15.23 -40.33
CA LYS A 162 -0.91 15.99 -40.71
C LYS A 162 -1.21 16.93 -41.88
N ASP A 163 -0.51 18.05 -41.88
CA ASP A 163 -0.45 19.05 -42.94
C ASP A 163 1.02 19.50 -43.00
N THR A 164 1.81 18.80 -43.81
CA THR A 164 3.28 18.87 -43.75
C THR A 164 3.83 20.22 -44.26
N ASP A 165 3.18 20.84 -45.24
CA ASP A 165 3.58 22.13 -45.79
C ASP A 165 2.76 23.32 -45.25
N GLY A 166 1.69 23.05 -44.48
CA GLY A 166 0.92 24.06 -43.78
C GLY A 166 0.00 24.85 -44.71
N ASP A 167 -0.36 24.31 -45.86
CA ASP A 167 -1.21 24.96 -46.86
C ASP A 167 -2.72 24.89 -46.53
N GLY A 168 -3.07 24.06 -45.53
CA GLY A 168 -4.44 23.85 -45.06
C GLY A 168 -5.14 22.63 -45.63
N VAL A 169 -4.46 21.79 -46.41
CA VAL A 169 -4.92 20.49 -46.90
C VAL A 169 -4.08 19.39 -46.25
N THR A 170 -4.74 18.35 -45.72
CA THR A 170 -4.07 17.27 -45.00
C THR A 170 -3.31 16.33 -45.94
N ASP A 171 -2.25 15.69 -45.44
CA ASP A 171 -1.34 14.86 -46.23
C ASP A 171 -2.07 13.70 -46.96
N ASP A 172 -3.21 13.22 -46.43
CA ASP A 172 -4.01 12.16 -47.07
C ASP A 172 -4.78 12.63 -48.33
N ILE A 173 -5.05 13.93 -48.43
CA ILE A 173 -5.76 14.58 -49.54
C ILE A 173 -4.77 15.32 -50.46
N ASP A 174 -3.68 15.83 -49.91
CA ASP A 174 -2.71 16.66 -50.61
C ASP A 174 -1.92 15.87 -51.66
N LYS A 175 -1.95 16.37 -52.90
CA LYS A 175 -1.20 15.81 -54.05
C LYS A 175 0.09 16.58 -54.32
N CYS A 176 0.31 17.68 -53.63
CA CYS A 176 1.33 18.69 -53.85
C CYS A 176 2.05 19.04 -52.55
N SER A 177 2.78 18.06 -52.00
CA SER A 177 3.45 18.06 -50.67
C SER A 177 4.45 19.19 -50.33
N GLU A 178 4.63 20.19 -51.20
CA GLU A 178 5.53 21.33 -51.01
C GLU A 178 4.94 22.59 -51.69
N THR A 179 3.70 22.95 -51.37
CA THR A 179 3.12 24.23 -51.79
C THR A 179 3.85 25.39 -51.10
N PRO A 180 4.26 26.44 -51.84
CA PRO A 180 4.89 27.62 -51.23
C PRO A 180 3.98 28.36 -50.25
N ASP A 181 4.55 28.77 -49.10
CA ASP A 181 3.85 29.55 -48.07
C ASP A 181 3.05 30.75 -48.64
N GLY A 182 1.77 30.77 -48.32
CA GLY A 182 0.88 31.90 -48.61
C GLY A 182 0.24 31.88 -50.00
N GLU A 183 0.48 30.84 -50.79
CA GLU A 183 -0.29 30.59 -52.01
C GLU A 183 -1.70 30.10 -51.67
N THR A 184 -2.64 30.33 -52.59
CA THR A 184 -3.96 29.72 -52.50
C THR A 184 -3.96 28.38 -53.22
N VAL A 185 -4.38 27.32 -52.53
CA VAL A 185 -4.44 25.97 -53.08
C VAL A 185 -5.86 25.53 -53.43
N ASP A 186 -5.95 24.55 -54.33
CA ASP A 186 -7.19 23.88 -54.67
C ASP A 186 -7.56 22.77 -53.65
N GLU A 187 -8.59 21.98 -53.96
CA GLU A 187 -9.04 20.88 -53.09
C GLU A 187 -8.04 19.72 -52.94
N ASN A 188 -6.94 19.74 -53.69
CA ASN A 188 -5.88 18.73 -53.66
C ASN A 188 -4.56 19.31 -53.14
N GLY A 189 -4.57 20.47 -52.49
CA GLY A 189 -3.36 21.13 -51.98
C GLY A 189 -2.47 21.73 -53.08
N CYS A 190 -2.96 21.85 -54.32
CA CYS A 190 -2.12 22.33 -55.42
C CYS A 190 -2.37 23.81 -55.76
N SER A 191 -1.29 24.58 -55.92
CA SER A 191 -1.35 25.94 -56.49
C SER A 191 -1.12 25.96 -58.01
N ASP A 192 -1.47 27.07 -58.66
CA ASP A 192 -1.26 27.29 -60.11
C ASP A 192 0.22 27.57 -60.50
N SER A 193 1.14 27.54 -59.51
CA SER A 193 2.53 28.04 -59.62
C SER A 193 3.52 27.05 -60.21
#